data_AF-A0A497NGD9-F1
#
_entry.id   AF-A0A497NGD9-F1
#
_cell.length_a   1.000
_cell.length_b   1.000
_cell.length_c   1.000
_cell.angle_alpha   90.00
_cell.angle_beta   90.00
_cell.angle_gamma   90.00
#
_symmetry.space_group_name_H-M   'P 1'
#
loop_
_entity.id
_entity.type
_entity.pdbx_description
1 polymer ?
#
loop_
_entity_poly.entity_id
_entity_poly.type
_entity_poly.pdbx_seq_one_letter_code
_entity_poly.pdbx_strand_id
1 'polypeptide(L)' 'PEAMSEKAVAIGTWFVAHGVPVHLGVVPPVTGSELVTKVLTKDLEDMVGGKFVVEPDPKKAAEIIMDHITKKRKALGLPT' A
#
# COMPACT_ATOMS: atom_id res chain seq x y z
N PRO A 1 0.08 0.20 10.36
CA PRO A 1 -0.97 1.08 10.91
C PRO A 1 -0.43 2.42 11.44
N GLU A 2 0.55 2.41 12.34
CA GLU A 2 1.02 3.62 13.02
C GLU A 2 2.50 3.89 12.72
N ALA A 3 2.85 3.99 11.43
CA ALA A 3 4.24 4.22 11.03
C ALA A 3 4.72 5.60 11.52
N MET A 4 5.88 5.66 12.19
CA MET A 4 6.41 6.92 12.75
C MET A 4 7.86 7.20 12.33
N SER A 5 8.70 6.16 12.29
CA SER A 5 10.13 6.33 12.02
C SER A 5 10.46 6.23 10.53
N GLU A 6 11.56 6.87 10.12
CA GLU A 6 12.12 6.75 8.77
C GLU A 6 12.42 5.29 8.39
N LYS A 7 12.76 4.46 9.38
CA LYS A 7 12.91 3.01 9.18
C LYS A 7 11.63 2.36 8.67
N ALA A 8 10.46 2.76 9.17
CA ALA A 8 9.18 2.25 8.67
C ALA A 8 8.91 2.69 7.22
N VAL A 9 9.33 3.90 6.85
CA VAL A 9 9.25 4.41 5.48
C VAL A 9 10.13 3.58 4.54
N ALA A 10 11.38 3.31 4.95
CA ALA A 10 12.30 2.47 4.18
C ALA A 10 11.76 1.04 3.99
N ILE A 11 11.24 0.42 5.07
CA ILE A 11 10.62 -0.91 5.02
C ILE A 11 9.43 -0.91 4.06
N GLY A 12 8.51 0.03 4.21
CA GLY A 12 7.33 0.11 3.34
C GLY A 12 7.72 0.27 1.87
N THR A 13 8.70 1.13 1.59
CA THR A 13 9.18 1.38 0.22
C THR A 13 9.81 0.13 -0.38
N TRP A 14 10.59 -0.62 0.40
CA TRP A 14 11.18 -1.89 -0.02
C TRP A 14 10.12 -2.93 -0.40
N PHE A 15 9.06 -3.09 0.41
CA PHE A 15 7.96 -4.01 0.11
C PHE A 15 7.18 -3.60 -1.14
N VAL A 16 6.92 -2.30 -1.32
CA VAL A 16 6.29 -1.78 -2.53
C VAL A 16 7.12 -2.11 -3.77
N ALA A 17 8.44 -1.94 -3.71
CA ALA A 17 9.34 -2.30 -4.80
C ALA A 17 9.35 -3.80 -5.12
N HIS A 18 8.96 -4.67 -4.16
CA HIS A 18 8.83 -6.12 -4.33
C HIS A 18 7.41 -6.56 -4.74
N GLY A 19 6.58 -5.63 -5.19
CA GLY A 19 5.25 -5.95 -5.69
C GLY A 19 4.19 -6.19 -4.62
N VAL A 20 4.47 -5.82 -3.37
CA VAL A 20 3.53 -5.96 -2.25
C VAL A 20 2.87 -4.61 -1.99
N PRO A 21 1.53 -4.50 -2.01
CA PRO A 21 0.85 -3.31 -1.53
C PRO A 21 1.06 -3.11 -0.03
N VAL A 22 1.39 -1.89 0.37
CA VAL A 22 1.71 -1.55 1.76
C VAL A 22 0.73 -0.51 2.29
N HIS A 23 0.05 -0.85 3.38
CA HIS A 23 -0.82 0.06 4.11
C HIS A 23 -0.04 0.99 5.04
N LEU A 24 -0.40 2.27 5.03
CA LEU A 24 0.00 3.28 6.00
C LEU A 24 -1.27 3.89 6.63
N GLY A 25 -1.37 3.86 7.96
CA GLY A 25 -2.48 4.52 8.69
C GLY A 25 -2.15 5.96 9.09
N VAL A 26 -0.99 6.47 8.70
CA VAL A 26 -0.65 7.89 8.77
C VAL A 26 -0.37 8.40 7.36
N VAL A 27 -0.69 9.67 7.11
CA VAL A 27 -0.40 10.31 5.83
C VAL A 27 1.08 10.67 5.78
N PRO A 28 1.89 10.10 4.87
CA PRO A 28 3.28 10.49 4.74
C PRO A 28 3.39 11.92 4.16
N PRO A 29 4.50 12.64 4.41
CA PRO A 29 4.69 14.03 3.98
C PRO A 29 5.04 14.14 2.48
N VAL A 30 4.16 13.61 1.62
CA VAL A 30 4.33 13.58 0.14
C VAL A 30 3.17 14.24 -0.61
N THR A 31 2.10 14.61 0.10
CA THR A 31 0.87 15.19 -0.45
C THR A 31 1.05 16.60 -1.02
N GLY A 32 2.18 17.26 -0.75
CA GLY A 32 2.52 18.55 -1.36
C GLY A 32 2.83 18.48 -2.86
N SER A 33 3.03 17.27 -3.40
CA SER A 33 3.21 17.05 -4.84
C SER A 33 2.22 16.01 -5.34
N GLU A 34 1.34 16.42 -6.26
CA GLU A 34 0.40 15.51 -6.92
C GLU A 34 1.13 14.40 -7.68
N LEU A 35 2.25 14.74 -8.34
CA LEU A 35 3.07 13.77 -9.05
C LEU A 35 3.61 12.69 -8.11
N VAL A 36 4.23 13.09 -7.00
CA VAL A 36 4.80 12.13 -6.03
C VAL A 36 3.70 11.28 -5.42
N THR A 37 2.58 11.89 -5.04
CA THR A 37 1.44 11.18 -4.46
C THR A 37 0.89 10.14 -5.44
N LYS A 38 0.69 10.52 -6.70
CA LYS A 38 0.20 9.63 -7.75
C LYS A 38 1.16 8.47 -8.03
N VAL A 39 2.46 8.75 -8.12
CA VAL A 39 3.47 7.70 -8.30
C VAL A 39 3.38 6.66 -7.18
N LEU A 40 3.40 7.11 -5.93
CA LEU A 40 3.43 6.22 -4.76
C LEU A 40 2.14 5.41 -4.56
N THR A 41 0.98 5.96 -4.93
CA THR A 41 -0.33 5.37 -4.64
C THR A 41 -0.99 4.69 -5.84
N LYS A 42 -0.52 4.95 -7.06
CA LYS A 42 -1.12 4.42 -8.28
C LYS A 42 -0.09 3.87 -9.25
N ASP A 43 0.83 4.71 -9.75
CA ASP A 43 1.63 4.34 -10.92
C ASP A 43 2.64 3.20 -10.60
N LEU A 44 3.09 3.08 -9.35
CA LEU A 44 3.94 1.96 -8.93
C LEU A 44 3.27 0.58 -9.06
N GLU A 45 1.94 0.49 -8.97
CA GLU A 45 1.24 -0.79 -9.13
C GLU A 45 1.46 -1.36 -10.54
N ASP A 46 1.48 -0.50 -11.56
CA ASP A 46 1.73 -0.90 -12.95
C ASP A 46 3.22 -1.17 -13.21
N MET A 47 4.13 -0.49 -12.49
CA MET A 47 5.57 -0.61 -12.69
C MET A 47 6.18 -1.83 -11.99
N VAL A 48 5.80 -2.07 -10.72
CA VAL A 48 6.42 -3.08 -9.86
C VAL A 48 5.41 -4.02 -9.21
N GLY A 49 4.10 -3.81 -9.40
CA GLY A 49 3.03 -4.64 -8.82
C GLY A 49 2.61 -4.22 -7.41
N GLY A 50 3.31 -3.28 -6.79
CA GLY A 50 3.11 -2.80 -5.42
C GLY A 50 2.77 -1.32 -5.39
N LYS A 51 2.10 -0.87 -4.33
CA LYS A 51 1.73 0.54 -4.13
C LYS A 51 1.52 0.84 -2.65
N PHE A 52 1.55 2.11 -2.28
CA PHE A 52 1.09 2.55 -0.98
C PHE A 52 -0.42 2.72 -0.95
N VAL A 53 -1.03 2.25 0.14
CA VAL A 53 -2.43 2.48 0.47
C VAL A 53 -2.46 3.31 1.75
N VAL A 54 -3.02 4.52 1.68
CA VAL A 54 -3.10 5.43 2.83
C VAL A 54 -4.53 5.44 3.33
N GLU A 55 -4.78 4.89 4.53
CA GLU A 55 -6.11 4.82 5.14
C GLU A 55 -5.98 4.89 6.68
N PRO A 56 -6.32 6.04 7.31
CA PRO A 56 -6.23 6.21 8.76
C PRO A 56 -7.28 5.42 9.56
N ASP A 57 -8.43 5.09 8.98
CA ASP A 57 -9.44 4.27 9.67
C ASP A 57 -8.99 2.80 9.70
N PRO A 58 -8.70 2.22 10.88
CA PRO A 58 -8.17 0.86 10.97
C PRO A 58 -9.17 -0.20 10.48
N LYS A 59 -10.49 0.07 10.54
CA LYS A 59 -11.50 -0.88 10.03
C LYS A 59 -11.49 -0.91 8.51
N LYS A 60 -11.51 0.26 7.87
CA LYS A 60 -11.40 0.37 6.41
C LYS A 60 -10.06 -0.16 5.90
N ALA A 61 -8.97 0.11 6.63
CA ALA A 61 -7.67 -0.46 6.30
C ALA A 61 -7.70 -1.99 6.27
N ALA A 62 -8.33 -2.61 7.27
CA ALA A 62 -8.50 -4.07 7.32
C ALA A 62 -9.33 -4.58 6.14
N GLU A 63 -10.44 -3.91 5.80
CA GLU A 63 -11.26 -4.24 4.63
C GLU A 63 -10.44 -4.19 3.32
N ILE A 64 -9.69 -3.11 3.09
CA ILE A 64 -8.86 -2.95 1.88
C ILE A 64 -7.78 -4.04 1.80
N ILE A 65 -7.13 -4.37 2.91
CA ILE A 65 -6.11 -5.43 2.96
C ILE A 65 -6.74 -6.80 2.65
N MET A 66 -7.88 -7.10 3.26
CA MET A 66 -8.60 -8.36 3.04
C MET A 66 -9.09 -8.48 1.59
N ASP A 67 -9.61 -7.41 1.00
CA ASP A 67 -10.03 -7.38 -0.40
C ASP A 67 -8.86 -7.65 -1.35
N HIS A 68 -7.69 -7.08 -1.07
CA HIS A 68 -6.48 -7.36 -1.85
C HIS A 68 -6.08 -8.83 -1.77
N ILE A 69 -6.04 -9.40 -0.57
CA ILE A 69 -5.69 -10.81 -0.34
C ILE A 69 -6.69 -11.71 -1.07
N THR A 70 -7.99 -11.46 -0.93
CA THR A 70 -9.06 -12.22 -1.60
C THR A 70 -8.93 -12.15 -3.12
N LYS A 71 -8.64 -10.97 -3.69
CA LYS A 71 -8.38 -10.80 -5.13
C LYS A 71 -7.18 -11.65 -5.59
N LYS A 72 -6.08 -11.64 -4.84
CA LYS A 72 -4.88 -12.44 -5.15
C LYS A 72 -5.14 -13.94 -5.01
N ARG A 73 -5.87 -14.39 -3.97
CA ARG A 73 -6.28 -15.78 -3.79
C ARG A 73 -7.12 -16.27 -4.97
N LYS A 74 -8.12 -15.48 -5.39
CA LYS A 74 -8.95 -15.79 -6.55
C LYS A 74 -8.13 -15.90 -7.85
N ALA A 75 -7.17 -15.00 -8.05
CA ALA A 75 -6.27 -15.05 -9.22
C ALA A 75 -5.38 -16.31 -9.23
N LEU A 76 -5.11 -16.90 -8.06
CA LEU A 76 -4.39 -18.16 -7.90
C LEU A 76 -5.30 -19.40 -7.93
N GLY A 77 -6.61 -19.24 -8.10
CA GLY A 77 -7.57 -20.36 -8.06
C GLY A 77 -7.83 -20.92 -6.66
N LEU A 78 -7.52 -20.16 -5.61
CA LEU A 78 -7.73 -20.57 -4.22
C LEU A 78 -9.14 -20.16 -3.73
N PRO A 79 -9.74 -20.91 -2.79
CA PRO A 79 -11.02 -20.53 -2.18
C PRO A 79 -10.87 -19.19 -1.45
N THR A 80 -11.91 -18.35 -1.54
CA THR A 80 -11.96 -17.04 -0.88
C THR A 80 -12.38 -17.17 0.57
#